data_AF-A0A6N7KPW2-F1
#
_entry.id   AF-A0A6N7KPW2-F1
#
_cell.length_a   1.000
_cell.length_b   1.000
_cell.length_c   1.000
_cell.angle_alpha   90.00
_cell.angle_beta   90.00
_cell.angle_gamma   90.00
#
_symmetry.space_group_name_H-M   'P 1'
#
loop_
_entity.id
_entity.type
_entity.pdbx_description
1 polymer ?
#
loop_
_entity_poly.entity_id
_entity_poly.type
_entity_poly.pdbx_seq_one_letter_code
_entity_poly.pdbx_strand_id
1 'polypeptide(L)'
;MCDDVLPDGQFRGWADRVASALADELTGEPSDDGFRYANLAVRGKLIGQIHDEQLAVAAGMGADLVTLAGGLNDVLRPGCDIAEVERLLGRCATELRATGATVVMFTSTDPTRRLAGSARLLPTILRMKSFVHELGQDDGIAVVDLFSAPCFDDRRLWAEDRLHLSPEGHRRVAAAVLEALGRPAAFDWRAPLPPAAPRGRAERLRADARWLGTHLGPWIGRRLTGRSSGDGRPPKRAELLPYR
;
A
#
# COMPACT_ATOMS: atom_id res chain seq x y z
N MET A 1 1.52 0.24 17.44
CA MET A 1 1.11 -0.80 16.46
C MET A 1 -0.41 -0.75 16.45
N CYS A 2 -1.02 -0.21 15.40
CA CYS A 2 -2.37 0.38 15.44
C CYS A 2 -3.21 -0.07 14.25
N ASP A 3 -3.51 -1.36 14.16
CA ASP A 3 -4.50 -1.88 13.21
C ASP A 3 -5.53 -2.70 14.00
N ASP A 4 -6.77 -2.73 13.53
CA ASP A 4 -7.79 -3.63 14.08
C ASP A 4 -7.28 -5.06 13.98
N VAL A 5 -7.14 -5.74 15.12
CA VAL A 5 -6.67 -7.12 15.17
C VAL A 5 -7.86 -8.02 14.84
N LEU A 6 -7.74 -8.80 13.77
CA LEU A 6 -8.68 -9.85 13.43
C LEU A 6 -8.66 -10.95 14.50
N PRO A 7 -9.71 -11.78 14.61
CA PRO A 7 -9.77 -12.86 15.62
C PRO A 7 -8.58 -13.84 15.57
N ASP A 8 -7.91 -13.95 14.43
CA ASP A 8 -6.69 -14.75 14.21
C ASP A 8 -5.39 -14.07 14.67
N GLY A 9 -5.48 -12.89 15.29
CA GLY A 9 -4.34 -12.10 15.77
C GLY A 9 -3.65 -11.28 14.67
N GLN A 10 -4.12 -11.33 13.43
CA GLN A 10 -3.52 -10.58 12.33
C GLN A 10 -4.13 -9.19 12.17
N PHE A 11 -3.32 -8.23 11.70
CA PHE A 11 -3.80 -6.87 11.46
C PHE A 11 -4.70 -6.79 10.23
N ARG A 12 -5.83 -6.09 10.35
CA ARG A 12 -6.72 -5.77 9.22
C ARG A 12 -6.19 -4.57 8.46
N GLY A 13 -5.62 -4.82 7.28
CA GLY A 13 -5.12 -3.79 6.37
C GLY A 13 -6.21 -3.19 5.48
N TRP A 14 -5.80 -2.38 4.50
CA TRP A 14 -6.73 -1.83 3.49
C TRP A 14 -7.20 -2.92 2.52
N ALA A 15 -6.31 -3.84 2.15
CA ALA A 15 -6.63 -4.95 1.25
C ALA A 15 -7.74 -5.85 1.84
N ASP A 16 -7.67 -6.14 3.14
CA ASP A 16 -8.70 -6.93 3.82
C ASP A 16 -10.04 -6.16 3.93
N ARG A 17 -9.99 -4.83 3.99
CA ARG A 17 -11.20 -3.99 3.98
C ARG A 17 -11.85 -3.99 2.59
N VAL A 18 -11.04 -3.94 1.52
CA VAL A 18 -11.52 -4.08 0.13
C VAL A 18 -12.12 -5.46 -0.09
N ALA A 19 -11.40 -6.53 0.28
CA ALA A 19 -11.88 -7.90 0.18
C ALA A 19 -13.22 -8.10 0.92
N SER A 20 -13.35 -7.53 2.12
CA SER A 20 -14.62 -7.54 2.85
C SER A 20 -15.76 -6.85 2.09
N ALA A 21 -15.52 -5.65 1.57
CA ALA A 21 -16.55 -4.90 0.87
C ALA A 21 -17.01 -5.62 -0.41
N LEU A 22 -16.07 -6.16 -1.19
CA LEU A 22 -16.39 -6.93 -2.40
C LEU A 22 -17.14 -8.24 -2.06
N ALA A 23 -16.78 -8.91 -0.97
CA ALA A 23 -17.50 -10.10 -0.52
C ALA A 23 -18.95 -9.79 -0.12
N ASP A 24 -19.14 -8.68 0.62
CA ASP A 24 -20.46 -8.25 1.08
C ASP A 24 -21.36 -7.79 -0.10
N GLU A 25 -20.78 -7.29 -1.21
CA GLU A 25 -21.52 -7.03 -2.45
C GLU A 25 -22.01 -8.34 -3.13
N LEU A 26 -21.25 -9.42 -3.02
CA LEU A 26 -21.53 -10.70 -3.69
C LEU A 26 -22.46 -11.62 -2.89
N THR A 27 -22.79 -11.30 -1.63
CA THR A 27 -23.62 -12.15 -0.73
C THR A 27 -25.08 -12.41 -1.17
N GLY A 28 -25.46 -12.09 -2.41
CA GLY A 28 -26.76 -12.43 -3.00
C GLY A 28 -26.67 -13.05 -4.41
N GLU A 29 -25.47 -13.18 -4.97
CA GLU A 29 -25.27 -13.75 -6.31
C GLU A 29 -25.07 -15.28 -6.20
N PRO A 30 -25.83 -16.10 -6.95
CA PRO A 30 -25.58 -17.53 -7.02
C PRO A 30 -24.27 -17.78 -7.77
N SER A 31 -23.17 -17.89 -7.02
CA SER A 31 -21.90 -18.40 -7.53
C SER A 31 -21.55 -19.67 -6.78
N ASP A 32 -21.23 -20.74 -7.52
CA ASP A 32 -20.90 -22.04 -6.94
C ASP A 32 -19.60 -22.01 -6.10
N ASP A 33 -18.72 -21.03 -6.34
CA ASP A 33 -17.40 -20.91 -5.70
C ASP A 33 -17.27 -19.77 -4.67
N GLY A 34 -18.24 -18.85 -4.59
CA GLY A 34 -18.20 -17.69 -3.69
C GLY A 34 -17.07 -16.69 -3.96
N PHE A 35 -16.96 -15.65 -3.11
CA PHE A 35 -15.82 -14.72 -3.16
C PHE A 35 -14.57 -15.38 -2.57
N ARG A 36 -13.43 -15.30 -3.26
CA ARG A 36 -12.14 -15.85 -2.82
C ARG A 36 -11.11 -14.74 -2.63
N TYR A 37 -10.21 -14.91 -1.67
CA TYR A 37 -9.20 -13.90 -1.35
C TYR A 37 -7.86 -14.52 -0.95
N ALA A 38 -6.79 -13.99 -1.54
CA ALA A 38 -5.40 -14.21 -1.16
C ALA A 38 -4.73 -12.88 -0.84
N ASN A 39 -3.72 -12.93 0.04
CA ASN A 39 -2.88 -11.79 0.37
C ASN A 39 -1.42 -12.23 0.44
N LEU A 40 -0.73 -12.02 -0.68
CA LEU A 40 0.68 -12.34 -0.86
C LEU A 40 1.61 -11.30 -0.23
N ALA A 41 1.11 -10.14 0.20
CA ALA A 41 1.98 -9.02 0.59
C ALA A 41 2.81 -9.34 1.84
N VAL A 42 4.13 -9.15 1.72
CA VAL A 42 5.07 -9.25 2.84
C VAL A 42 5.73 -7.89 3.05
N ARG A 43 5.73 -7.42 4.30
CA ARG A 43 6.20 -6.08 4.65
C ARG A 43 7.64 -5.85 4.22
N GLY A 44 7.90 -4.71 3.58
CA GLY A 44 9.26 -4.27 3.24
C GLY A 44 9.89 -4.96 2.03
N LYS A 45 9.14 -5.82 1.30
CA LYS A 45 9.60 -6.38 0.03
C LYS A 45 9.93 -5.29 -0.98
N LEU A 46 11.03 -5.52 -1.69
CA LEU A 46 11.44 -4.76 -2.86
C LEU A 46 10.74 -5.26 -4.12
N ILE A 47 10.67 -4.43 -5.16
CA ILE A 47 10.00 -4.83 -6.40
C ILE A 47 10.63 -6.06 -7.05
N GLY A 48 11.96 -6.23 -6.97
CA GLY A 48 12.64 -7.45 -7.41
C GLY A 48 12.17 -8.70 -6.67
N GLN A 49 11.97 -8.60 -5.35
CA GLN A 49 11.45 -9.72 -4.53
C GLN A 49 9.97 -10.00 -4.77
N ILE A 50 9.20 -8.99 -5.20
CA ILE A 50 7.80 -9.18 -5.62
C ILE A 50 7.79 -9.91 -6.97
N HIS A 51 8.60 -9.46 -7.93
CA HIS A 51 8.77 -10.09 -9.23
C HIS A 51 9.20 -11.57 -9.08
N ASP A 52 10.28 -11.84 -8.35
CA ASP A 52 10.88 -13.17 -8.32
C ASP A 52 10.08 -14.19 -7.50
N GLU A 53 9.40 -13.74 -6.43
CA GLU A 53 8.76 -14.66 -5.48
C GLU A 53 7.23 -14.65 -5.53
N GLN A 54 6.61 -13.59 -6.06
CA GLN A 54 5.15 -13.38 -5.94
C GLN A 54 4.44 -13.31 -7.28
N LEU A 55 5.10 -12.83 -8.34
CA LEU A 55 4.46 -12.63 -9.64
C LEU A 55 3.90 -13.92 -10.22
N ALA A 56 4.74 -14.96 -10.33
CA ALA A 56 4.32 -16.26 -10.88
C ALA A 56 3.20 -16.90 -10.06
N VAL A 57 3.27 -16.77 -8.72
CA VAL A 57 2.23 -17.28 -7.80
C VAL A 57 0.91 -16.55 -8.03
N ALA A 58 0.93 -15.21 -8.07
CA ALA A 58 -0.26 -14.39 -8.29
C ALA A 58 -0.88 -14.64 -9.68
N ALA A 59 -0.05 -14.71 -10.72
CA ALA A 59 -0.50 -14.98 -12.08
C ALA A 59 -1.13 -16.39 -12.21
N GLY A 60 -0.60 -17.37 -11.48
CA GLY A 60 -1.12 -18.74 -11.47
C GLY A 60 -2.44 -18.92 -10.69
N MET A 61 -2.89 -17.92 -9.91
CA MET A 61 -4.13 -18.02 -9.13
C MET A 61 -5.40 -17.84 -9.97
N GLY A 62 -5.31 -17.25 -11.17
CA GLY A 62 -6.49 -16.96 -11.99
C GLY A 62 -7.47 -15.99 -11.31
N ALA A 63 -6.97 -14.99 -10.60
CA ALA A 63 -7.79 -13.99 -9.92
C ALA A 63 -8.37 -12.97 -10.92
N ASP A 64 -9.61 -12.54 -10.70
CA ASP A 64 -10.26 -11.50 -11.52
C ASP A 64 -9.71 -10.08 -11.23
N LEU A 65 -9.14 -9.89 -10.04
CA LEU A 65 -8.63 -8.62 -9.53
C LEU A 65 -7.32 -8.83 -8.78
N VAL A 66 -6.29 -8.09 -9.14
CA VAL A 66 -5.00 -8.09 -8.44
C VAL A 66 -4.61 -6.67 -8.05
N THR A 67 -4.27 -6.47 -6.77
CA THR A 67 -3.70 -5.20 -6.31
C THR A 67 -2.17 -5.31 -6.28
N LEU A 68 -1.48 -4.45 -7.02
CA LEU A 68 -0.02 -4.42 -7.14
C LEU A 68 0.54 -3.16 -6.46
N ALA A 69 1.05 -3.33 -5.24
CA ALA A 69 1.69 -2.27 -4.47
C ALA A 69 3.17 -2.59 -4.23
N GLY A 70 4.06 -1.96 -5.00
CA GLY A 70 5.51 -2.17 -4.95
C GLY A 70 6.30 -0.91 -5.35
N GLY A 71 7.63 -0.96 -5.22
CA GLY A 71 8.54 0.11 -5.67
C GLY A 71 8.84 1.23 -4.66
N LEU A 72 7.89 1.61 -3.79
CA LEU A 72 8.16 2.66 -2.80
C LEU A 72 9.27 2.27 -1.80
N ASN A 73 9.38 0.98 -1.45
CA ASN A 73 10.45 0.50 -0.58
C ASN A 73 11.83 0.68 -1.23
N ASP A 74 11.92 0.47 -2.54
CA ASP A 74 13.12 0.67 -3.35
C ASP A 74 13.51 2.16 -3.39
N VAL A 75 12.56 3.04 -3.70
CA VAL A 75 12.75 4.51 -3.72
C VAL A 75 13.27 5.04 -2.37
N LEU A 76 12.84 4.44 -1.26
CA LEU A 76 13.32 4.84 0.06
C LEU A 76 14.77 4.42 0.32
N ARG A 77 15.36 3.47 -0.42
CA ARG A 77 16.71 2.95 -0.18
C ARG A 77 17.80 3.82 -0.86
N PRO A 78 18.95 4.03 -0.21
CA PRO A 78 20.11 4.61 -0.88
C PRO A 78 20.53 3.75 -2.08
N GLY A 79 20.92 4.40 -3.19
CA GLY A 79 21.37 3.69 -4.40
C GLY A 79 20.23 3.05 -5.21
N CYS A 80 18.98 3.47 -5.02
CA CYS A 80 17.86 3.02 -5.83
C CYS A 80 18.13 3.21 -7.33
N ASP A 81 18.16 2.11 -8.08
CA ASP A 81 18.09 2.13 -9.53
C ASP A 81 16.61 2.23 -9.94
N ILE A 82 16.18 3.47 -10.14
CA ILE A 82 14.78 3.76 -10.48
C ILE A 82 14.37 3.17 -11.83
N ALA A 83 15.28 3.06 -12.80
CA ALA A 83 14.97 2.49 -14.11
C ALA A 83 14.69 0.99 -13.99
N GLU A 84 15.45 0.30 -13.15
CA GLU A 84 15.21 -1.10 -12.83
C GLU A 84 13.88 -1.30 -12.09
N VAL A 85 13.54 -0.41 -11.17
CA VAL A 85 12.26 -0.43 -10.45
C VAL A 85 11.08 -0.28 -11.42
N GLU A 86 11.13 0.69 -12.34
CA GLU A 86 10.12 0.88 -13.37
C GLU A 86 10.00 -0.36 -14.27
N ARG A 87 11.13 -0.90 -14.74
CA ARG A 87 11.17 -2.09 -15.60
C ARG A 87 10.51 -3.30 -14.93
N LEU A 88 10.83 -3.57 -13.66
CA LEU A 88 10.26 -4.68 -12.91
C LEU A 88 8.77 -4.45 -12.60
N LEU A 89 8.39 -3.23 -12.19
CA LEU A 89 6.99 -2.92 -11.90
C LEU A 89 6.12 -3.03 -13.15
N GLY A 90 6.61 -2.51 -14.29
CA GLY A 90 5.97 -2.63 -15.60
C GLY A 90 5.78 -4.10 -15.99
N ARG A 91 6.82 -4.94 -15.86
CA ARG A 91 6.70 -6.38 -16.09
C ARG A 91 5.62 -7.04 -15.23
N CYS A 92 5.64 -6.79 -13.92
CA CYS A 92 4.61 -7.33 -13.03
C CYS A 92 3.20 -6.91 -13.49
N ALA A 93 3.00 -5.63 -13.83
CA ALA A 93 1.71 -5.13 -14.29
C ALA A 93 1.28 -5.79 -15.62
N THR A 94 2.18 -5.87 -16.59
CA THR A 94 1.91 -6.50 -17.89
C THR A 94 1.58 -7.99 -17.75
N GLU A 95 2.34 -8.74 -16.97
CA GLU A 95 2.14 -10.18 -16.80
C GLU A 95 0.84 -10.49 -16.04
N LEU A 96 0.54 -9.73 -14.98
CA LEU A 96 -0.74 -9.87 -14.26
C LEU A 96 -1.93 -9.50 -15.13
N ARG A 97 -1.83 -8.43 -15.92
CA ARG A 97 -2.88 -8.04 -16.88
C ARG A 97 -3.10 -9.12 -17.95
N ALA A 98 -2.03 -9.77 -18.41
CA ALA A 98 -2.11 -10.83 -19.42
C ALA A 98 -2.90 -12.06 -18.96
N THR A 99 -3.15 -12.23 -17.64
CA THR A 99 -4.04 -13.27 -17.12
C THR A 99 -5.52 -12.93 -17.26
N GLY A 100 -5.86 -11.73 -17.73
CA GLY A 100 -7.24 -11.21 -17.79
C GLY A 100 -7.70 -10.51 -16.52
N ALA A 101 -6.84 -10.41 -15.49
CA ALA A 101 -7.17 -9.71 -14.25
C ALA A 101 -7.24 -8.20 -14.46
N THR A 102 -8.14 -7.53 -13.75
CA THR A 102 -8.00 -6.09 -13.50
C THR A 102 -6.86 -5.87 -12.52
N VAL A 103 -5.90 -5.01 -12.87
CA VAL A 103 -4.75 -4.69 -12.00
C VAL A 103 -4.95 -3.32 -11.37
N VAL A 104 -4.96 -3.24 -10.05
CA VAL A 104 -5.00 -1.97 -9.31
C VAL A 104 -3.60 -1.59 -8.87
N MET A 105 -3.13 -0.43 -9.31
CA MET A 105 -1.83 0.14 -8.96
C MET A 105 -1.99 1.41 -8.12
N PHE A 106 -0.91 1.84 -7.47
CA PHE A 106 -0.93 2.96 -6.53
C PHE A 106 0.19 3.94 -6.83
N THR A 107 -0.14 5.24 -6.80
CA THR A 107 0.90 6.26 -6.59
C THR A 107 1.21 6.32 -5.09
N SER A 108 2.45 6.66 -4.73
CA SER A 108 2.80 6.87 -3.33
C SER A 108 2.26 8.20 -2.81
N THR A 109 2.08 8.36 -1.50
CA THR A 109 1.82 9.68 -0.89
C THR A 109 3.05 10.60 -0.93
N ASP A 110 2.87 11.92 -0.86
CA ASP A 110 3.97 12.85 -0.58
C ASP A 110 4.47 12.70 0.88
N PRO A 111 5.73 12.31 1.12
CA PRO A 111 6.26 12.18 2.48
C PRO A 111 6.78 13.51 3.06
N THR A 112 6.94 14.57 2.26
CA THR A 112 7.68 15.79 2.64
C THR A 112 7.07 16.55 3.81
N ARG A 113 5.75 16.44 4.00
CA ARG A 113 5.02 17.04 5.13
C ARG A 113 5.13 16.24 6.43
N ARG A 114 5.55 14.96 6.36
CA ARG A 114 5.51 14.02 7.49
C ARG A 114 6.88 13.51 7.92
N LEU A 115 7.81 13.39 6.97
CA LEU A 115 9.16 12.87 7.15
C LEU A 115 10.19 13.95 6.85
N ALA A 116 10.86 14.44 7.89
CA ALA A 116 11.95 15.41 7.73
C ALA A 116 13.07 14.85 6.85
N GLY A 117 13.59 15.67 5.93
CA GLY A 117 14.66 15.29 5.02
C GLY A 117 14.25 14.39 3.84
N SER A 118 12.95 14.11 3.67
CA SER A 118 12.45 13.30 2.55
C SER A 118 12.34 14.06 1.22
N ALA A 119 12.49 15.40 1.21
CA ALA A 119 12.41 16.23 0.00
C ALA A 119 13.36 15.77 -1.12
N ARG A 120 14.52 15.20 -0.77
CA ARG A 120 15.47 14.62 -1.73
C ARG A 120 14.92 13.43 -2.54
N LEU A 121 13.87 12.77 -2.05
CA LEU A 121 13.22 11.64 -2.71
C LEU A 121 12.14 12.09 -3.71
N LEU A 122 11.71 13.34 -3.63
CA LEU A 122 10.58 13.86 -4.41
C LEU A 122 10.76 13.69 -5.93
N PRO A 123 11.95 13.93 -6.52
CA PRO A 123 12.14 13.68 -7.96
C PRO A 123 11.87 12.23 -8.35
N THR A 124 12.37 11.26 -7.57
CA THR A 124 12.17 9.83 -7.82
C THR A 124 10.71 9.41 -7.58
N ILE A 125 10.07 9.97 -6.56
CA ILE A 125 8.64 9.72 -6.28
C ILE A 125 7.77 10.25 -7.41
N LEU A 126 8.03 11.47 -7.89
CA LEU A 126 7.29 12.06 -9.02
C LEU A 126 7.50 11.26 -10.30
N ARG A 127 8.73 10.76 -10.53
CA ARG A 127 9.02 9.86 -11.64
C ARG A 127 8.19 8.56 -11.56
N MET A 128 8.16 7.89 -10.40
CA MET A 128 7.28 6.72 -10.22
C MET A 128 5.81 7.05 -10.39
N LYS A 129 5.37 8.22 -9.89
CA LYS A 129 3.98 8.67 -10.04
C LYS A 129 3.62 8.76 -11.52
N SER A 130 4.44 9.43 -12.33
CA SER A 130 4.24 9.53 -13.77
C SER A 130 4.20 8.16 -14.43
N PHE A 131 5.16 7.29 -14.13
CA PHE A 131 5.23 5.94 -14.68
C PHE A 131 3.99 5.09 -14.34
N VAL A 132 3.49 5.15 -13.11
CA VAL A 132 2.25 4.45 -12.73
C VAL A 132 1.03 4.99 -13.47
N HIS A 133 0.95 6.32 -13.69
CA HIS A 133 -0.12 6.89 -14.51
C HIS A 133 -0.04 6.52 -15.98
N GLU A 134 1.17 6.38 -16.53
CA GLU A 134 1.40 5.89 -17.90
C GLU A 134 0.91 4.45 -18.05
N LEU A 135 1.24 3.56 -17.12
CA LEU A 135 0.68 2.20 -17.09
C LEU A 135 -0.84 2.19 -16.96
N GLY A 136 -1.40 3.13 -16.18
CA GLY A 136 -2.85 3.30 -16.05
C GLY A 136 -3.59 3.76 -17.31
N GLN A 137 -2.90 4.04 -18.41
CA GLN A 137 -3.55 4.28 -19.72
C GLN A 137 -3.96 2.98 -20.41
N ASP A 138 -3.45 1.82 -19.96
CA ASP A 138 -3.83 0.52 -20.50
C ASP A 138 -5.18 0.06 -19.96
N ASP A 139 -6.06 -0.40 -20.86
CA ASP A 139 -7.31 -1.04 -20.47
C ASP A 139 -7.06 -2.23 -19.53
N GLY A 140 -7.73 -2.23 -18.37
CA GLY A 140 -7.57 -3.25 -17.33
C GLY A 140 -6.60 -2.85 -16.22
N ILE A 141 -6.02 -1.65 -16.25
CA ILE A 141 -5.25 -1.09 -15.12
C ILE A 141 -6.00 0.08 -14.50
N ALA A 142 -6.32 -0.04 -13.20
CA ALA A 142 -6.89 1.05 -12.41
C ALA A 142 -5.80 1.67 -11.51
N VAL A 143 -5.73 3.00 -11.46
CA VAL A 143 -4.72 3.72 -10.65
C VAL A 143 -5.37 4.44 -9.48
N VAL A 144 -4.89 4.15 -8.28
CA VAL A 144 -5.23 4.87 -7.05
C VAL A 144 -4.18 5.97 -6.81
N ASP A 145 -4.55 7.22 -7.08
CA ASP A 145 -3.66 8.37 -6.88
C ASP A 145 -3.69 8.88 -5.43
N LEU A 146 -2.80 8.35 -4.59
CA LEU A 146 -2.62 8.79 -3.21
C LEU A 146 -1.72 10.03 -3.10
N PHE A 147 -0.87 10.29 -4.10
CA PHE A 147 0.03 11.44 -4.11
C PHE A 147 -0.74 12.76 -4.12
N SER A 148 -1.76 12.86 -4.98
CA SER A 148 -2.51 14.09 -5.19
C SER A 148 -3.59 14.34 -4.13
N ALA A 149 -3.70 13.48 -3.11
CA ALA A 149 -4.72 13.57 -2.06
C ALA A 149 -4.15 14.22 -0.77
N PRO A 150 -4.45 15.51 -0.50
CA PRO A 150 -3.83 16.25 0.61
C PRO A 150 -4.18 15.71 2.00
N CYS A 151 -5.25 14.90 2.14
CA CYS A 151 -5.60 14.28 3.42
C CYS A 151 -4.45 13.42 3.98
N PHE A 152 -3.61 12.83 3.12
CA PHE A 152 -2.47 12.02 3.52
C PHE A 152 -1.30 12.82 4.12
N ASP A 153 -1.36 14.15 4.12
CA ASP A 153 -0.44 15.00 4.90
C ASP A 153 -0.75 14.95 6.41
N ASP A 154 -1.99 14.62 6.80
CA ASP A 154 -2.39 14.54 8.20
C ASP A 154 -1.74 13.32 8.87
N ARG A 155 -0.90 13.57 9.88
CA ARG A 155 -0.19 12.54 10.65
C ARG A 155 -1.12 11.52 11.31
N ARG A 156 -2.40 11.85 11.54
CA ARG A 156 -3.41 10.94 12.12
C ARG A 156 -3.79 9.78 11.18
N LEU A 157 -3.51 9.90 9.88
CA LEU A 157 -3.68 8.80 8.91
C LEU A 157 -2.53 7.78 8.94
N TRP A 158 -1.55 7.98 9.80
CA TRP A 158 -0.35 7.16 9.89
C TRP A 158 -0.18 6.60 11.28
N ALA A 159 0.42 5.41 11.35
CA ALA A 159 0.92 4.85 12.59
C ALA A 159 2.02 5.74 13.18
N GLU A 160 2.42 5.44 14.41
CA GLU A 160 3.46 6.19 15.13
C GLU A 160 4.76 6.32 14.34
N ASP A 161 5.11 5.31 13.52
CA ASP A 161 6.30 5.33 12.67
C ASP A 161 6.21 6.26 11.45
N ARG A 162 5.04 6.84 11.18
CA ARG A 162 4.76 7.78 10.07
C ARG A 162 5.00 7.19 8.68
N LEU A 163 5.14 5.88 8.57
CA LEU A 163 5.36 5.17 7.31
C LEU A 163 4.19 4.24 7.00
N HIS A 164 3.67 3.56 8.02
CA HIS A 164 2.51 2.69 7.87
C HIS A 164 1.23 3.46 8.16
N LEU A 165 0.13 3.03 7.57
CA LEU A 165 -1.17 3.64 7.76
C LEU A 165 -1.69 3.38 9.19
N SER A 166 -2.53 4.28 9.69
CA SER A 166 -3.40 4.02 10.85
C SER A 166 -4.68 3.30 10.40
N PRO A 167 -5.59 2.89 11.31
CA PRO A 167 -6.86 2.27 10.90
C PRO A 167 -7.68 3.19 9.98
N GLU A 168 -7.68 4.49 10.27
CA GLU A 168 -8.34 5.50 9.43
C GLU A 168 -7.62 5.70 8.09
N GLY A 169 -6.28 5.65 8.07
CA GLY A 169 -5.51 5.64 6.81
C GLY A 169 -5.86 4.44 5.94
N HIS A 170 -5.92 3.24 6.53
CA HIS A 170 -6.32 2.02 5.82
C HIS A 170 -7.77 2.07 5.33
N ARG A 171 -8.69 2.63 6.13
CA ARG A 171 -10.09 2.84 5.73
C ARG A 171 -10.19 3.72 4.47
N ARG A 172 -9.43 4.82 4.43
CA ARG A 172 -9.40 5.74 3.27
C ARG A 172 -8.78 5.12 2.04
N VAL A 173 -7.66 4.39 2.17
CA VAL A 173 -7.07 3.68 1.04
C VAL A 173 -8.02 2.61 0.50
N ALA A 174 -8.73 1.88 1.35
CA ALA A 174 -9.73 0.91 0.89
C ALA A 174 -10.87 1.59 0.11
N ALA A 175 -11.37 2.73 0.59
CA ALA A 175 -12.37 3.52 -0.14
C ALA A 175 -11.83 4.05 -1.48
N ALA A 176 -10.56 4.48 -1.54
CA ALA A 176 -9.92 4.93 -2.77
C ALA A 176 -9.77 3.80 -3.80
N VAL A 177 -9.47 2.57 -3.36
CA VAL A 177 -9.42 1.38 -4.23
C VAL A 177 -10.79 1.07 -4.80
N LEU A 178 -11.82 1.04 -3.96
CA LEU A 178 -13.20 0.76 -4.40
C LEU A 178 -13.68 1.84 -5.41
N GLU A 179 -13.39 3.11 -5.14
CA GLU A 179 -13.70 4.21 -6.08
C GLU A 179 -12.96 4.05 -7.41
N ALA A 180 -11.68 3.66 -7.40
CA ALA A 180 -10.91 3.40 -8.62
C ALA A 180 -11.45 2.20 -9.42
N LEU A 181 -12.14 1.26 -8.77
CA LEU A 181 -12.87 0.16 -9.38
C LEU A 181 -14.30 0.53 -9.82
N GLY A 182 -14.65 1.82 -9.77
CA GLY A 182 -15.97 2.32 -10.17
C GLY A 182 -17.09 2.00 -9.18
N ARG A 183 -16.76 1.61 -7.94
CA ARG A 183 -17.77 1.39 -6.90
C ARG A 183 -18.18 2.72 -6.25
N PRO A 184 -19.45 2.86 -5.84
CA PRO A 184 -19.92 4.05 -5.14
C PRO A 184 -19.09 4.33 -3.88
N ALA A 185 -18.63 5.57 -3.73
CA ALA A 185 -17.92 5.97 -2.53
C ALA A 185 -18.88 6.00 -1.33
N ALA A 186 -18.62 5.17 -0.31
CA ALA A 186 -19.37 5.21 0.94
C ALA A 186 -19.17 6.50 1.74
N PHE A 187 -18.05 7.20 1.51
CA PHE A 187 -17.71 8.51 2.06
C PHE A 187 -16.62 9.16 1.22
N ASP A 188 -16.46 10.49 1.32
CA ASP A 188 -15.33 11.18 0.68
C ASP A 188 -14.02 10.88 1.45
N TRP A 189 -13.22 9.98 0.88
CA TRP A 189 -11.94 9.57 1.46
C TRP A 189 -10.86 10.66 1.36
N ARG A 190 -11.07 11.70 0.55
CA ARG A 190 -10.16 12.85 0.39
C ARG A 190 -10.46 13.97 1.37
N ALA A 191 -11.65 14.00 1.97
CA ALA A 191 -12.05 15.03 2.90
C ALA A 191 -11.05 15.17 4.07
N PRO A 192 -10.67 16.39 4.50
CA PRO A 192 -9.80 16.55 5.65
C PRO A 192 -10.45 15.94 6.90
N LEU A 193 -9.62 15.42 7.82
CA LEU A 193 -10.13 15.00 9.11
C LEU A 193 -10.66 16.21 9.90
N PRO A 194 -11.68 16.02 10.77
CA PRO A 194 -12.16 17.08 11.64
C PRO A 194 -11.00 17.77 12.38
N PRO A 195 -11.05 19.09 12.56
CA PRO A 195 -10.01 19.83 13.27
C PRO A 195 -9.74 19.21 14.64
N ALA A 196 -8.47 19.01 14.96
CA ALA A 196 -8.03 18.63 16.31
C ALA A 196 -7.47 19.86 17.03
N ALA A 197 -7.49 19.83 18.37
CA ALA A 197 -6.84 20.87 19.17
C ALA A 197 -5.36 21.04 18.75
N PRO A 198 -4.90 22.28 18.50
CA PRO A 198 -3.54 22.51 18.05
C PRO A 198 -2.54 22.09 19.13
N ARG A 199 -1.60 21.21 18.77
CA ARG A 199 -0.48 20.85 19.64
C ARG A 199 0.52 21.99 19.74
N GLY A 200 1.04 22.26 20.94
CA GLY A 200 2.07 23.28 21.16
C GLY A 200 3.37 22.97 20.42
N ARG A 201 4.13 23.99 19.98
CA ARG A 201 5.40 23.81 19.25
C ARG A 201 6.38 22.89 19.98
N ALA A 202 6.52 23.05 21.29
CA ALA A 202 7.40 22.24 22.13
C ALA A 202 6.98 20.77 22.19
N GLU A 203 5.67 20.49 22.27
CA GLU A 203 5.14 19.13 22.24
C GLU A 203 5.47 18.43 20.91
N ARG A 204 5.30 19.14 19.79
CA ARG A 204 5.64 18.61 18.45
C ARG A 204 7.12 18.28 18.32
N LEU A 205 8.01 19.17 18.76
CA LEU A 205 9.45 18.93 18.71
C LEU A 205 9.87 17.74 19.59
N ARG A 206 9.31 17.61 20.80
CA ARG A 206 9.55 16.45 21.67
C ARG A 206 9.07 15.15 21.02
N ALA A 207 7.89 15.17 20.39
CA ALA A 207 7.35 14.03 19.67
C ALA A 207 8.22 13.65 18.45
N ASP A 208 8.72 14.63 17.70
CA ASP A 208 9.64 14.41 16.58
C ASP A 208 10.99 13.83 17.04
N ALA A 209 11.56 14.35 18.14
CA ALA A 209 12.80 13.84 18.72
C ALA A 209 12.65 12.40 19.25
N ARG A 210 11.54 12.11 19.95
CA ARG A 210 11.22 10.76 20.42
C ARG A 210 11.08 9.79 19.25
N TRP A 211 10.35 10.19 18.21
CA TRP A 211 10.17 9.40 16.99
C TRP A 211 11.50 9.03 16.31
N LEU A 212 12.44 9.99 16.24
CA LEU A 212 13.75 9.79 15.65
C LEU A 212 14.50 8.64 16.34
N GLY A 213 14.48 8.63 17.68
CA GLY A 213 15.13 7.59 18.47
C GLY A 213 14.45 6.23 18.38
N THR A 214 13.11 6.18 18.40
CA THR A 214 12.36 4.91 18.51
C THR A 214 12.11 4.21 17.18
N HIS A 215 11.94 4.94 16.08
CA HIS A 215 11.55 4.36 14.79
C HIS A 215 12.62 4.51 13.72
N LEU A 216 13.21 5.71 13.56
CA LEU A 216 14.18 5.95 12.50
C LEU A 216 15.50 5.21 12.74
N GLY A 217 16.03 5.26 13.96
CA GLY A 217 17.29 4.57 14.33
C GLY A 217 17.28 3.07 14.00
N PRO A 218 16.33 2.27 14.55
CA PRO A 218 16.23 0.84 14.25
C PRO A 218 15.98 0.53 12.77
N TRP A 219 15.27 1.42 12.05
CA TRP A 219 15.03 1.27 10.62
C TRP A 219 16.30 1.51 9.79
N ILE A 220 17.10 2.52 10.13
CA ILE A 220 18.43 2.73 9.53
C ILE A 220 19.35 1.54 9.84
N GLY A 221 19.39 1.10 11.10
CA GLY A 221 20.22 -0.05 11.52
C GLY A 221 19.91 -1.32 10.72
N ARG A 222 18.63 -1.67 10.58
CA ARG A 222 18.21 -2.81 9.74
C ARG A 222 18.68 -2.67 8.29
N ARG A 223 18.58 -1.47 7.72
CA ARG A 223 19.01 -1.18 6.34
C ARG A 223 20.52 -1.33 6.14
N LEU A 224 21.33 -0.88 7.10
CA LEU A 224 22.78 -1.08 7.05
C LEU A 224 23.16 -2.58 7.14
N THR A 225 22.31 -3.40 7.76
CA THR A 225 22.50 -4.85 7.87
C THR A 225 21.80 -5.69 6.80
N GLY A 226 21.15 -5.05 5.81
CA GLY A 226 20.39 -5.75 4.77
C GLY A 226 19.11 -6.46 5.23
N ARG A 227 18.70 -6.30 6.49
CA ARG A 227 17.52 -6.97 7.08
C ARG A 227 16.22 -6.20 6.80
N SER A 228 15.15 -6.91 6.46
CA SER A 228 13.80 -6.35 6.31
C SER A 228 12.92 -6.65 7.53
N SER A 229 11.89 -5.83 7.74
CA SER A 229 10.83 -6.13 8.73
C SER A 229 9.91 -7.28 8.31
N GLY A 230 10.08 -7.79 7.09
CA GLY A 230 9.38 -8.97 6.55
C GLY A 230 10.22 -10.24 6.51
N ASP A 231 11.51 -10.22 6.88
CA ASP A 231 12.36 -11.41 6.76
C ASP A 231 11.80 -12.58 7.58
N GLY A 232 11.70 -13.75 6.94
CA GLY A 232 11.15 -14.97 7.53
C GLY A 232 9.63 -14.96 7.79
N ARG A 233 8.91 -13.93 7.34
CA ARG A 233 7.44 -13.86 7.49
C ARG A 233 6.75 -14.45 6.26
N PRO A 234 5.84 -15.42 6.43
CA PRO A 234 5.03 -15.91 5.33
C PRO A 234 4.01 -14.83 4.90
N PRO A 235 3.46 -14.97 3.68
CA PRO A 235 2.27 -14.21 3.29
C PRO A 235 1.13 -14.34 4.29
N LYS A 236 0.33 -13.28 4.41
CA LYS A 236 -0.82 -13.27 5.32
C LYS A 236 -1.83 -14.37 4.97
N ARG A 237 -2.07 -14.56 3.66
CA ARG A 237 -2.98 -15.57 3.12
C ARG A 237 -2.42 -16.04 1.78
N ALA A 238 -1.63 -17.13 1.81
CA ALA A 238 -0.81 -17.55 0.68
C ALA A 238 -1.61 -18.16 -0.49
N GLU A 239 -2.81 -18.67 -0.21
CA GLU A 239 -3.67 -19.36 -1.17
C GLU A 239 -4.95 -18.55 -1.43
N LEU A 240 -5.48 -18.67 -2.66
CA LEU A 240 -6.76 -18.07 -3.06
C LEU A 240 -7.91 -18.95 -2.57
N LEU A 241 -8.31 -18.73 -1.33
CA LEU A 241 -9.33 -19.54 -0.64
C LEU A 241 -10.65 -18.78 -0.46
N PRO A 242 -11.79 -19.48 -0.36
CA PRO A 242 -13.08 -18.88 -0.03
C PRO A 242 -13.01 -17.92 1.16
N TYR A 243 -13.59 -16.75 1.00
CA TYR A 243 -13.57 -15.66 1.97
C TYR A 243 -14.89 -15.66 2.74
N ARG A 244 -14.84 -16.29 3.93
CA ARG A 244 -15.95 -16.70 4.80
C ARG A 244 -16.56 -18.03 4.41
#